data_AF-A0A366JPF0-F1
#
_entry.id   AF-A0A366JPF0-F1
#
_cell.length_a   1.000
_cell.length_b   1.000
_cell.length_c   1.000
_cell.angle_alpha   90.00
_cell.angle_beta   90.00
_cell.angle_gamma   90.00
#
_symmetry.space_group_name_H-M   'P 1'
#
loop_
_entity.id
_entity.type
_entity.pdbx_description
1 polymer ?
#
loop_
_entity_poly.entity_id
_entity_poly.type
_entity_poly.pdbx_seq_one_letter_code
_entity_poly.pdbx_strand_id
1 'polypeptide(L)'
;MLFHYHFWTPHVEETERFYVNNGFRVFQRIGKYQGDFQSFDPPLVWDDFREKDILFRIIEARKGSINVTFGYGKKSIFDHIGFLVNEKEQKLICQNAVNMNWNVDRGERRTFITTPYSFRIELQTNKDIVDSMTDNIKIEELKLESKKNGLEDDLSILFGMPVSSIKSVIGETVTIREAVIKDFSSKPLVDPNGVRILN
;
A
#
# COMPACT_ATOMS: atom_id res chain seq x y z
N MET A 1 -7.81 8.72 6.02
CA MET A 1 -8.45 7.51 5.46
C MET A 1 -7.37 6.54 5.02
N LEU A 2 -7.46 5.27 5.41
CA LEU A 2 -6.58 4.22 4.89
C LEU A 2 -6.94 3.96 3.41
N PHE A 3 -5.95 4.01 2.51
CA PHE A 3 -6.21 3.88 1.07
C PHE A 3 -5.23 2.94 0.37
N HIS A 4 -4.11 2.58 1.01
CA HIS A 4 -2.98 2.00 0.33
C HIS A 4 -2.18 1.01 1.13
N TYR A 5 -1.62 0.03 0.42
CA TYR A 5 -0.52 -0.80 0.87
C TYR A 5 0.43 -1.14 -0.28
N HIS A 6 1.69 -1.36 0.07
CA HIS A 6 2.79 -1.62 -0.86
C HIS A 6 3.50 -2.94 -0.57
N PHE A 7 3.73 -3.74 -1.61
CA PHE A 7 4.58 -4.93 -1.56
C PHE A 7 5.74 -4.91 -2.57
N TRP A 8 6.93 -5.31 -2.11
CA TRP A 8 7.95 -5.83 -3.00
C TRP A 8 7.68 -7.32 -3.21
N THR A 9 7.68 -7.80 -4.45
CA THR A 9 7.27 -9.17 -4.75
C THR A 9 8.00 -9.77 -5.95
N PRO A 10 8.29 -11.09 -5.95
CA PRO A 10 8.77 -11.78 -7.13
C PRO A 10 7.62 -12.07 -8.13
N HIS A 11 6.37 -11.92 -7.71
CA HIS A 11 5.17 -12.29 -8.46
C HIS A 11 4.51 -11.06 -9.11
N VAL A 12 5.30 -10.19 -9.75
CA VAL A 12 4.82 -8.86 -10.19
C VAL A 12 3.68 -8.97 -11.19
N GLU A 13 3.84 -9.79 -12.23
CA GLU A 13 2.81 -9.97 -13.25
C GLU A 13 1.57 -10.69 -12.70
N GLU A 14 1.75 -11.72 -11.87
CA GLU A 14 0.65 -12.43 -11.24
C GLU A 14 -0.14 -11.52 -10.30
N THR A 15 0.55 -10.64 -9.57
CA THR A 15 -0.07 -9.65 -8.68
C THR A 15 -0.91 -8.68 -9.47
N GLU A 16 -0.37 -8.13 -10.57
CA GLU A 16 -1.14 -7.24 -11.44
C GLU A 16 -2.38 -7.94 -12.00
N ARG A 17 -2.20 -9.15 -12.55
CA ARG A 17 -3.28 -9.94 -13.11
C ARG A 17 -4.36 -10.26 -12.09
N PHE A 18 -3.97 -10.57 -10.84
CA PHE A 18 -4.91 -10.80 -9.74
C PHE A 18 -5.79 -9.57 -9.51
N TYR A 19 -5.20 -8.39 -9.31
CA TYR A 19 -5.98 -7.18 -9.04
C TYR A 19 -6.84 -6.79 -10.26
N VAL A 20 -6.30 -6.88 -11.48
CA VAL A 20 -7.05 -6.59 -12.71
C VAL A 20 -8.25 -7.52 -12.89
N ASN A 21 -8.08 -8.82 -12.68
CA ASN A 21 -9.18 -9.80 -12.73
C ASN A 21 -10.26 -9.55 -11.66
N ASN A 22 -9.90 -8.81 -10.59
CA ASN A 22 -10.82 -8.40 -9.53
C ASN A 22 -11.30 -6.94 -9.70
N GLY A 23 -11.22 -6.40 -10.92
CA GLY A 23 -11.82 -5.13 -11.32
C GLY A 23 -10.99 -3.89 -10.94
N PHE A 24 -9.71 -4.06 -10.61
CA PHE A 24 -8.78 -2.93 -10.56
C PHE A 24 -8.35 -2.57 -11.96
N ARG A 25 -8.03 -1.30 -12.17
CA ARG A 25 -7.30 -0.86 -13.36
C ARG A 25 -5.84 -0.62 -13.00
N VAL A 26 -4.95 -0.89 -13.94
CA VAL A 26 -3.56 -0.42 -13.83
C VAL A 26 -3.58 1.08 -14.11
N PHE A 27 -3.06 1.87 -13.18
CA PHE A 27 -2.89 3.30 -13.35
C PHE A 27 -1.53 3.63 -13.96
N GLN A 28 -0.48 2.99 -13.43
CA GLN A 28 0.91 3.29 -13.82
C GLN A 28 1.79 2.04 -13.68
N ARG A 29 2.81 1.94 -14.54
CA ARG A 29 3.95 1.05 -14.40
C ARG A 29 5.24 1.83 -14.62
N ILE A 30 6.09 1.90 -13.62
CA ILE A 30 7.45 2.43 -13.73
C ILE A 30 8.44 1.28 -13.65
N GLY A 31 9.25 1.13 -14.68
CA GLY A 31 10.26 0.09 -14.79
C GLY A 31 11.63 0.65 -15.17
N LYS A 32 12.69 -0.07 -14.78
CA LYS A 32 14.04 0.19 -15.27
C LYS A 32 14.25 -0.59 -16.56
N TYR A 33 14.58 0.10 -17.64
CA TYR A 33 14.90 -0.49 -18.93
C TYR A 33 16.13 0.20 -19.52
N GLN A 34 17.12 -0.61 -19.96
CA GLN A 34 18.38 -0.12 -20.52
C GLN A 34 19.14 0.89 -19.63
N GLY A 35 18.99 0.78 -18.31
CA GLY A 35 19.67 1.66 -17.35
C GLY A 35 18.80 2.78 -16.79
N ASP A 36 17.71 3.14 -17.47
CA ASP A 36 16.88 4.30 -17.12
C ASP A 36 15.48 3.92 -16.65
N PHE A 37 14.88 4.78 -15.83
CA PHE A 37 13.49 4.65 -15.41
C PHE A 37 12.55 5.21 -16.47
N GLN A 38 11.56 4.42 -16.87
CA GLN A 38 10.58 4.75 -17.90
C GLN A 38 9.18 4.30 -17.47
N SER A 39 8.17 4.95 -18.03
CA SER A 39 6.77 4.56 -17.87
C SER A 39 6.36 3.53 -18.92
N PHE A 40 5.57 2.55 -18.51
CA PHE A 40 5.01 1.45 -19.32
C PHE A 40 3.51 1.31 -19.04
N ASP A 41 2.85 2.46 -19.02
CA ASP A 41 1.46 2.60 -18.61
C ASP A 41 0.51 2.01 -19.67
N PRO A 42 -0.75 1.68 -19.31
CA PRO A 42 -1.75 1.26 -20.29
C PRO A 42 -1.88 2.25 -21.47
N PRO A 43 -2.18 1.78 -22.70
CA PRO A 43 -2.74 0.46 -23.03
C PRO A 43 -1.71 -0.67 -23.19
N LEU A 44 -0.43 -0.43 -22.90
CA LEU A 44 0.59 -1.49 -22.95
C LEU A 44 0.26 -2.64 -22.00
N VAL A 45 0.50 -3.87 -22.46
CA VAL A 45 0.27 -5.12 -21.74
C VAL A 45 1.57 -5.91 -21.58
N TRP A 46 1.55 -6.94 -20.73
CA TRP A 46 2.73 -7.77 -20.48
C TRP A 46 3.34 -8.40 -21.73
N ASP A 47 2.53 -8.69 -22.74
CA ASP A 47 3.03 -9.25 -24.00
C ASP A 47 3.87 -8.25 -24.82
N ASP A 48 3.65 -6.93 -24.65
CA ASP A 48 4.49 -5.88 -25.24
C ASP A 48 5.90 -5.80 -24.61
N PHE A 49 6.10 -6.49 -23.47
CA PHE A 49 7.30 -6.42 -22.65
C PHE A 49 8.15 -7.68 -22.68
N ARG A 50 7.68 -8.80 -23.26
CA ARG A 50 8.33 -10.12 -23.17
C ARG A 50 9.79 -10.13 -23.63
N GLU A 51 10.08 -9.38 -24.68
CA GLU A 51 11.43 -9.28 -25.27
C GLU A 51 12.26 -8.13 -24.64
N LYS A 52 11.77 -7.53 -23.55
CA LYS A 52 12.43 -6.43 -22.85
C LYS A 52 12.78 -6.88 -21.43
N ASP A 53 14.05 -6.75 -21.07
CA ASP A 53 14.50 -6.97 -19.68
C ASP A 53 14.13 -5.77 -18.80
N ILE A 54 12.82 -5.60 -18.55
CA ILE A 54 12.27 -4.51 -17.73
C ILE A 54 12.17 -4.98 -16.29
N LEU A 55 12.82 -4.23 -15.41
CA LEU A 55 12.65 -4.41 -13.97
C LEU A 55 11.60 -3.43 -13.43
N PHE A 56 10.35 -3.88 -13.35
CA PHE A 56 9.26 -3.08 -12.78
C PHE A 56 9.51 -2.78 -11.31
N ARG A 57 9.52 -1.49 -10.94
CA ARG A 57 9.73 -1.03 -9.56
C ARG A 57 8.48 -0.49 -8.91
N ILE A 58 7.53 0.00 -9.71
CA ILE A 58 6.25 0.52 -9.22
C ILE A 58 5.21 0.11 -10.23
N ILE A 59 4.19 -0.61 -9.80
CA ILE A 59 2.94 -0.81 -10.52
C ILE A 59 1.83 -0.39 -9.58
N GLU A 60 1.00 0.56 -10.00
CA GLU A 60 -0.15 1.02 -9.24
C GLU A 60 -1.43 0.43 -9.82
N ALA A 61 -2.13 -0.38 -9.03
CA ALA A 61 -3.46 -0.87 -9.35
C ALA A 61 -4.49 -0.13 -8.49
N ARG A 62 -5.50 0.48 -9.13
CA ARG A 62 -6.51 1.30 -8.45
C ARG A 62 -7.92 0.78 -8.65
N LYS A 63 -8.77 0.96 -7.63
CA LYS A 63 -10.21 0.69 -7.66
C LYS A 63 -10.91 1.50 -6.56
N GLY A 64 -11.85 2.37 -6.93
CA GLY A 64 -12.53 3.25 -5.96
C GLY A 64 -11.51 4.09 -5.17
N SER A 65 -11.56 4.00 -3.84
CA SER A 65 -10.65 4.73 -2.95
C SER A 65 -9.38 3.95 -2.59
N ILE A 66 -9.01 2.94 -3.38
CA ILE A 66 -7.93 1.99 -3.09
C ILE A 66 -6.84 2.12 -4.13
N ASN A 67 -5.59 2.16 -3.67
CA ASN A 67 -4.40 2.04 -4.48
C ASN A 67 -3.53 0.91 -3.90
N VAL A 68 -3.27 -0.14 -4.67
CA VAL A 68 -2.31 -1.18 -4.32
C VAL A 68 -1.07 -0.98 -5.17
N THR A 69 0.08 -0.81 -4.53
CA THR A 69 1.35 -0.71 -5.25
C THR A 69 2.18 -1.94 -5.04
N PHE A 70 2.82 -2.40 -6.11
CA PHE A 70 3.79 -3.47 -5.99
C PHE A 70 4.92 -3.27 -6.99
N GLY A 71 6.09 -3.82 -6.65
CA GLY A 71 7.28 -3.75 -7.49
C GLY A 71 8.14 -4.99 -7.30
N TYR A 72 9.10 -5.19 -8.20
CA TYR A 72 9.95 -6.36 -8.14
C TYR A 72 10.81 -6.39 -6.88
N GLY A 73 10.70 -7.49 -6.13
CA GLY A 73 11.56 -7.89 -5.03
C GLY A 73 11.89 -9.37 -5.12
N LYS A 74 13.03 -9.79 -4.55
CA LYS A 74 13.42 -11.22 -4.55
C LYS A 74 12.52 -12.10 -3.67
N LYS A 75 11.74 -11.49 -2.78
CA LYS A 75 10.80 -12.12 -1.85
C LYS A 75 9.60 -11.19 -1.69
N SER A 76 8.45 -11.76 -1.30
CA SER A 76 7.31 -10.96 -0.86
C SER A 76 7.67 -10.24 0.45
N ILE A 77 7.74 -8.92 0.42
CA ILE A 77 8.07 -8.04 1.55
C ILE A 77 7.06 -6.92 1.56
N PHE A 78 6.29 -6.84 2.64
CA PHE A 78 5.43 -5.69 2.92
C PHE A 78 6.29 -4.46 3.26
N ASP A 79 6.04 -3.34 2.60
CA ASP A 79 6.85 -2.12 2.73
C ASP A 79 6.16 -1.05 3.59
N HIS A 80 4.94 -0.65 3.21
CA HIS A 80 4.19 0.38 3.91
C HIS A 80 2.69 0.33 3.66
N ILE A 81 1.96 1.02 4.54
CA ILE A 81 0.55 1.41 4.35
C ILE A 81 0.46 2.91 4.15
N GLY A 82 -0.57 3.38 3.44
CA GLY A 82 -0.80 4.78 3.16
C GLY A 82 -2.11 5.32 3.70
N PHE A 83 -2.06 6.53 4.27
CA PHE A 83 -3.20 7.31 4.70
C PHE A 83 -3.34 8.61 3.91
N LEU A 84 -4.54 8.83 3.38
CA LEU A 84 -4.97 10.11 2.85
C LEU A 84 -5.37 11.01 4.03
N VAL A 85 -4.70 12.14 4.14
CA VAL A 85 -4.85 13.12 5.23
C VAL A 85 -4.88 14.53 4.66
N ASN A 86 -5.47 15.48 5.38
CA ASN A 86 -5.32 16.90 5.03
C ASN A 86 -4.01 17.47 5.59
N GLU A 87 -3.62 18.66 5.16
CA GLU A 87 -2.36 19.29 5.58
C GLU A 87 -2.24 19.50 7.09
N LYS A 88 -3.35 19.80 7.79
CA LYS A 88 -3.36 20.00 9.24
C LYS A 88 -3.11 18.67 9.96
N GLU A 89 -3.80 17.62 9.53
CA GLU A 89 -3.59 16.25 10.01
C GLU A 89 -2.15 15.80 9.76
N GLN A 90 -1.62 15.98 8.54
CA GLN A 90 -0.25 15.62 8.22
C GLN A 90 0.75 16.31 9.15
N LYS A 91 0.61 17.63 9.39
CA LYS A 91 1.46 18.40 10.31
C LYS A 91 1.40 17.85 11.73
N LEU A 92 0.20 17.57 12.25
CA LEU A 92 -0.01 17.00 13.57
C LEU A 92 0.62 15.61 13.70
N ILE A 93 0.34 14.72 12.74
CA ILE A 93 0.87 13.35 12.73
C ILE A 93 2.40 13.36 12.69
N CYS A 94 3.00 14.21 11.85
CA CYS A 94 4.46 14.33 11.80
C CYS A 94 5.04 14.85 13.12
N GLN A 95 4.38 15.79 13.78
CA GLN A 95 4.82 16.28 15.09
C GLN A 95 4.75 15.18 16.15
N ASN A 96 3.66 14.39 16.16
CA ASN A 96 3.51 13.26 17.06
C ASN A 96 4.58 12.20 16.80
N ALA A 97 4.87 11.87 15.54
CA ALA A 97 5.96 10.96 15.18
C ALA A 97 7.31 11.42 15.74
N VAL A 98 7.65 12.70 15.60
CA VAL A 98 8.88 13.27 16.18
C VAL A 98 8.88 13.14 17.71
N ASN A 99 7.75 13.44 18.38
CA ASN A 99 7.63 13.30 19.83
C ASN A 99 7.76 11.83 20.29
N MET A 100 7.39 10.88 19.44
CA MET A 100 7.57 9.43 19.65
C MET A 100 8.99 8.94 19.29
N ASN A 101 9.91 9.84 18.90
CA ASN A 101 11.24 9.53 18.37
C ASN A 101 11.23 8.66 17.09
N TRP A 102 10.20 8.80 16.26
CA TRP A 102 10.13 8.13 14.96
C TRP A 102 10.69 9.04 13.86
N ASN A 103 11.34 8.44 12.86
CA ASN A 103 11.92 9.19 11.76
C ASN A 103 10.84 9.63 10.76
N VAL A 104 10.85 10.92 10.38
CA VAL A 104 9.93 11.51 9.41
C VAL A 104 10.71 11.98 8.19
N ASP A 105 10.45 11.36 7.05
CA ASP A 105 11.00 11.75 5.75
C ASP A 105 9.97 12.59 4.99
N ARG A 106 10.19 13.90 4.95
CA ARG A 106 9.30 14.88 4.32
C ARG A 106 9.73 15.09 2.86
N GLY A 107 9.06 14.40 1.94
CA GLY A 107 9.18 14.66 0.52
C GLY A 107 8.23 15.76 0.04
N GLU A 108 8.48 16.28 -1.17
CA GLU A 108 7.63 17.32 -1.78
C GLU A 108 6.18 16.88 -2.01
N ARG A 109 5.97 15.58 -2.32
CA ARG A 109 4.65 15.03 -2.69
C ARG A 109 4.06 14.06 -1.66
N ARG A 110 4.89 13.47 -0.81
CA ARG A 110 4.48 12.45 0.17
C ARG A 110 5.45 12.46 1.34
N THR A 111 4.93 12.18 2.52
CA THR A 111 5.74 12.05 3.74
C THR A 111 5.73 10.59 4.18
N PHE A 112 6.90 10.05 4.52
CA PHE A 112 7.00 8.73 5.13
C PHE A 112 7.39 8.83 6.59
N ILE A 113 6.84 7.92 7.40
CA ILE A 113 7.21 7.75 8.80
C ILE A 113 7.73 6.33 8.97
N THR A 114 8.97 6.19 9.44
CA THR A 114 9.55 4.89 9.77
C THR A 114 9.04 4.44 11.13
N THR A 115 8.40 3.27 11.18
CA THR A 115 7.85 2.73 12.42
C THR A 115 8.84 1.76 13.09
N PRO A 116 8.73 1.53 14.42
CA PRO A 116 9.48 0.48 15.11
C PRO A 116 9.00 -0.95 14.75
N TYR A 117 7.97 -1.07 13.91
CA TYR A 117 7.35 -2.33 13.50
C TYR A 117 7.91 -2.87 12.18
N SER A 118 9.01 -2.30 11.66
CA SER A 118 9.68 -2.71 10.41
C SER A 118 8.83 -2.55 9.13
N PHE A 119 7.89 -1.60 9.14
CA PHE A 119 7.22 -1.08 7.95
C PHE A 119 7.11 0.45 8.07
N ARG A 120 6.72 1.15 7.00
CA ARG A 120 6.53 2.61 7.02
C ARG A 120 5.06 3.01 6.92
N ILE A 121 4.77 4.24 7.30
CA ILE A 121 3.47 4.87 7.06
C ILE A 121 3.67 5.98 6.03
N GLU A 122 2.94 5.92 4.92
CA GLU A 122 2.83 7.03 3.96
C GLU A 122 1.69 7.96 4.37
N LEU A 123 1.96 9.26 4.36
CA LEU A 123 0.96 10.31 4.46
C LEU A 123 0.87 11.04 3.13
N GLN A 124 -0.32 10.99 2.52
CA GLN A 124 -0.62 11.60 1.24
C GLN A 124 -1.70 12.67 1.39
N THR A 125 -1.49 13.84 0.79
CA THR A 125 -2.44 14.97 0.80
C THR A 125 -3.13 15.15 -0.55
N ASN A 126 -2.51 14.67 -1.63
CA ASN A 126 -3.12 14.70 -2.96
C ASN A 126 -4.24 13.66 -3.06
N LYS A 127 -5.45 14.06 -3.45
CA LYS A 127 -6.59 13.14 -3.59
C LYS A 127 -6.62 12.39 -4.93
N ASP A 128 -5.84 12.82 -5.92
CA ASP A 128 -5.80 12.23 -7.28
C ASP A 128 -5.07 10.87 -7.34
N ILE A 129 -4.61 10.39 -6.19
CA ILE A 129 -3.92 9.11 -6.00
C ILE A 129 -4.87 7.90 -5.89
N VAL A 130 -6.19 8.15 -5.88
CA VAL A 130 -7.25 7.14 -5.97
C VAL A 130 -8.23 7.50 -7.09
N ASP A 131 -9.07 6.55 -7.50
CA ASP A 131 -10.01 6.76 -8.62
C ASP A 131 -11.25 7.55 -8.18
N SER A 132 -11.73 7.29 -6.97
CA SER A 132 -12.91 7.94 -6.41
C SER A 132 -12.84 8.01 -4.90
N MET A 133 -13.18 9.16 -4.34
CA MET A 133 -13.33 9.36 -2.89
C MET A 133 -14.77 9.11 -2.41
N THR A 134 -15.71 8.98 -3.32
CA THR A 134 -17.15 8.85 -3.03
C THR A 134 -17.69 7.44 -3.25
N ASP A 135 -16.91 6.59 -3.91
CA ASP A 135 -17.29 5.20 -4.15
C ASP A 135 -17.30 4.43 -2.82
N ASN A 136 -18.17 3.43 -2.74
CA ASN A 136 -18.24 2.56 -1.56
C ASN A 136 -17.08 1.55 -1.48
N ILE A 137 -16.28 1.41 -2.54
CA ILE A 137 -15.16 0.48 -2.61
C ILE A 137 -13.94 1.08 -1.92
N LYS A 138 -13.65 0.59 -0.71
CA LYS A 138 -12.60 1.10 0.17
C LYS A 138 -12.01 0.00 1.04
N ILE A 139 -10.79 0.21 1.52
CA ILE A 139 -10.22 -0.63 2.59
C ILE A 139 -10.91 -0.25 3.90
N GLU A 140 -11.57 -1.20 4.55
CA GLU A 140 -12.19 -1.00 5.86
C GLU A 140 -11.21 -1.35 6.98
N GLU A 141 -10.46 -2.43 6.81
CA GLU A 141 -9.51 -2.92 7.80
C GLU A 141 -8.31 -3.60 7.14
N LEU A 142 -7.11 -3.38 7.69
CA LEU A 142 -5.95 -4.24 7.48
C LEU A 142 -5.57 -4.90 8.79
N LYS A 143 -5.42 -6.23 8.73
CA LYS A 143 -4.87 -7.02 9.83
C LYS A 143 -3.41 -7.34 9.55
N LEU A 144 -2.54 -6.71 10.33
CA LEU A 144 -1.09 -6.80 10.21
C LEU A 144 -0.53 -7.87 11.14
N GLU A 145 0.40 -8.67 10.64
CA GLU A 145 1.31 -9.42 11.49
C GLU A 145 2.49 -8.52 11.88
N SER A 146 2.84 -8.54 13.15
CA SER A 146 3.97 -7.79 13.69
C SER A 146 4.76 -8.66 14.66
N LYS A 147 6.06 -8.38 14.77
CA LYS A 147 6.94 -9.01 15.77
C LYS A 147 6.78 -8.40 17.17
N LYS A 148 6.07 -7.28 17.28
CA LYS A 148 5.94 -6.47 18.50
C LYS A 148 4.48 -6.06 18.72
N ASN A 149 4.05 -6.10 19.99
CA ASN A 149 2.75 -5.60 20.45
C ASN A 149 2.70 -4.07 20.47
N GLY A 150 1.49 -3.52 20.58
CA GLY A 150 1.25 -2.09 20.83
C GLY A 150 1.06 -1.25 19.57
N LEU A 151 0.92 -1.86 18.39
CA LEU A 151 0.77 -1.13 17.14
C LEU A 151 -0.45 -0.19 17.17
N GLU A 152 -1.61 -0.68 17.62
CA GLU A 152 -2.84 0.11 17.67
C GLU A 152 -2.75 1.29 18.64
N ASP A 153 -2.09 1.11 19.79
CA ASP A 153 -1.90 2.18 20.78
C ASP A 153 -0.94 3.25 20.25
N ASP A 154 0.19 2.82 19.66
CA ASP A 154 1.15 3.71 19.03
C ASP A 154 0.52 4.48 17.86
N LEU A 155 -0.32 3.82 17.04
CA LEU A 155 -1.08 4.49 15.99
C LEU A 155 -2.08 5.49 16.57
N SER A 156 -2.71 5.17 17.70
CA SER A 156 -3.65 6.08 18.34
C SER A 156 -2.95 7.35 18.85
N ILE A 157 -1.74 7.21 19.41
CA ILE A 157 -0.90 8.35 19.81
C ILE A 157 -0.44 9.13 18.57
N LEU A 158 0.03 8.42 17.53
CA LEU A 158 0.53 9.03 16.29
C LEU A 158 -0.54 9.88 15.61
N PHE A 159 -1.75 9.34 15.44
CA PHE A 159 -2.87 10.03 14.80
C PHE A 159 -3.64 10.96 15.74
N GLY A 160 -3.39 10.90 17.05
CA GLY A 160 -4.14 11.65 18.07
C GLY A 160 -5.57 11.15 18.28
N MET A 161 -5.92 10.00 17.69
CA MET A 161 -7.23 9.36 17.81
C MET A 161 -7.13 7.87 17.47
N PRO A 162 -8.06 7.03 17.95
CA PRO A 162 -8.07 5.60 17.62
C PRO A 162 -8.15 5.35 16.10
N VAL A 163 -7.26 4.48 15.60
CA VAL A 163 -7.23 4.06 14.19
C VAL A 163 -7.90 2.69 14.06
N SER A 164 -9.23 2.67 13.92
CA SER A 164 -10.00 1.41 13.89
C SER A 164 -9.75 0.54 12.66
N SER A 165 -9.21 1.11 11.58
CA SER A 165 -8.94 0.42 10.32
C SER A 165 -7.67 -0.43 10.35
N ILE A 166 -6.94 -0.48 11.47
CA ILE A 166 -5.75 -1.32 11.62
C ILE A 166 -5.93 -2.22 12.83
N LYS A 167 -5.65 -3.50 12.63
CA LYS A 167 -5.53 -4.51 13.68
C LYS A 167 -4.17 -5.18 13.57
N SER A 168 -3.64 -5.65 14.68
CA SER A 168 -2.39 -6.39 14.71
C SER A 168 -2.53 -7.74 15.39
N VAL A 169 -1.71 -8.69 14.95
CA VAL A 169 -1.47 -9.96 15.62
C VAL A 169 0.03 -10.19 15.72
N ILE A 170 0.45 -10.86 16.79
CA ILE A 170 1.86 -11.22 16.95
C ILE A 170 2.20 -12.43 16.10
N GLY A 171 3.34 -12.34 15.43
CA GLY A 171 3.90 -13.43 14.63
C GLY A 171 5.39 -13.27 14.37
N GLU A 172 5.89 -14.04 13.42
CA GLU A 172 7.32 -14.13 13.09
C GLU A 172 7.72 -13.19 11.96
N THR A 173 6.73 -12.67 11.22
CA THR A 173 6.93 -11.83 10.04
C THR A 173 6.19 -10.52 10.17
N VAL A 174 6.59 -9.54 9.37
CA VAL A 174 5.90 -8.25 9.26
C VAL A 174 5.24 -8.21 7.90
N THR A 175 3.92 -8.37 7.87
CA THR A 175 3.14 -8.45 6.64
C THR A 175 1.66 -8.13 6.88
N ILE A 176 0.90 -8.01 5.81
CA ILE A 176 -0.57 -7.97 5.87
C ILE A 176 -1.08 -9.40 5.77
N ARG A 177 -1.84 -9.86 6.77
CA ARG A 177 -2.52 -11.17 6.70
C ARG A 177 -3.86 -11.06 6.01
N GLU A 178 -4.60 -10.01 6.32
CA GLU A 178 -5.97 -9.84 5.85
C GLU A 178 -6.22 -8.39 5.47
N ALA A 179 -6.94 -8.19 4.37
CA ALA A 179 -7.48 -6.90 3.96
C ALA A 179 -8.99 -7.03 3.77
N VAL A 180 -9.75 -6.34 4.62
CA VAL A 180 -11.20 -6.23 4.47
C VAL A 180 -11.49 -5.08 3.53
N ILE A 181 -11.98 -5.40 2.34
CA ILE A 181 -12.27 -4.45 1.29
C ILE A 181 -13.74 -4.55 0.93
N LYS A 182 -14.46 -3.46 1.20
CA LYS A 182 -15.89 -3.38 0.91
C LYS A 182 -16.16 -3.49 -0.58
N ASP A 183 -17.17 -4.31 -0.90
CA ASP A 183 -17.66 -4.61 -2.24
C ASP A 183 -16.55 -5.15 -3.19
N PHE A 184 -15.55 -5.86 -2.64
CA PHE A 184 -14.46 -6.45 -3.44
C PHE A 184 -14.87 -7.74 -4.16
N SER A 185 -15.37 -8.73 -3.41
CA SER A 185 -15.74 -10.06 -3.91
C SER A 185 -16.75 -10.74 -2.97
N SER A 186 -17.58 -11.63 -3.51
CA SER A 186 -18.51 -12.45 -2.72
C SER A 186 -17.84 -13.58 -1.94
N LYS A 187 -16.57 -13.90 -2.25
CA LYS A 187 -15.79 -14.97 -1.60
C LYS A 187 -14.41 -14.46 -1.19
N PRO A 188 -13.84 -14.96 -0.09
CA PRO A 188 -12.44 -14.72 0.26
C PRO A 188 -11.50 -15.13 -0.87
N LEU A 189 -10.53 -14.28 -1.15
CA LEU A 189 -9.47 -14.51 -2.13
C LEU A 189 -8.11 -14.34 -1.47
N VAL A 190 -7.05 -14.86 -2.08
CA VAL A 190 -5.68 -14.67 -1.61
C VAL A 190 -4.87 -14.12 -2.77
N ASP A 191 -4.23 -12.98 -2.56
CA ASP A 191 -3.36 -12.39 -3.57
C ASP A 191 -2.01 -13.16 -3.65
N PRO A 192 -1.21 -12.95 -4.71
CA PRO A 192 0.08 -13.64 -4.85
C PRO A 192 1.11 -13.32 -3.76
N ASN A 193 0.86 -12.31 -2.93
CA ASN A 193 1.72 -11.93 -1.81
C ASN A 193 1.28 -12.60 -0.49
N GLY A 194 0.19 -13.36 -0.51
CA GLY A 194 -0.36 -14.09 0.64
C GLY A 194 -1.41 -13.30 1.44
N VAL A 195 -1.82 -12.13 0.97
CA VAL A 195 -2.85 -11.31 1.63
C VAL A 195 -4.22 -11.93 1.37
N ARG A 196 -4.94 -12.29 2.43
CA ARG A 196 -6.32 -12.75 2.33
C ARG A 196 -7.25 -11.54 2.19
N ILE A 197 -7.86 -11.39 1.01
CA ILE A 197 -8.83 -10.34 0.75
C ILE A 197 -10.23 -10.83 1.14
N LEU A 198 -10.88 -10.08 2.03
CA LEU A 198 -12.22 -10.31 2.56
C LEU A 198 -13.15 -9.16 2.16
N ASN A 199 -14.45 -9.40 2.26
CA ASN A 199 -15.49 -8.39 2.07
C ASN A 199 -16.21 -8.13 3.39
#